data_AF-A0A2T5J7L3-F1
#
_entry.id   AF-A0A2T5J7L3-F1
#
_cell.length_a   1.000
_cell.length_b   1.000
_cell.length_c   1.000
_cell.angle_alpha   90.00
_cell.angle_beta   90.00
_cell.angle_gamma   90.00
#
_symmetry.space_group_name_H-M   'P 1'
#
loop_
_entity.id
_entity.type
_entity.pdbx_description
1 polymer ?
#
loop_
_entity_poly.entity_id
_entity_poly.type
_entity_poly.pdbx_seq_one_letter_code
_entity_poly.pdbx_strand_id
1 'polypeptide(L)'
;MRLNSVQSTSPFIMEKQHDPNQLLTSLQQLLQQIKRLATFAYSESNAFALTLLNRKRLELEENLVEELLHNAPPQQLHKSNTLKSILLCYRPSLRRRLKAIDSSLEHYYKEGLAGLQNEVENLISLITPGFNRMQVS
;
A
#
# COMPACT_ATOMS: atom_id res chain seq x y z
N MET A 1 28.50 52.98 16.85
CA MET A 1 28.54 51.75 16.04
C MET A 1 27.39 50.86 16.46
N ARG A 2 26.52 50.45 15.53
CA ARG A 2 25.38 49.55 15.76
C ARG A 2 25.88 48.10 15.77
N LEU A 3 25.44 47.30 16.75
CA LEU A 3 25.56 45.84 16.68
C LEU A 3 24.15 45.25 16.53
N ASN A 4 23.92 44.69 15.35
CA ASN A 4 22.72 43.96 14.97
C ASN A 4 22.82 42.49 15.40
N SER A 5 21.64 41.87 15.56
CA SER A 5 21.34 40.42 15.47
C SER A 5 21.89 39.55 16.60
N VAL A 6 21.15 38.59 17.15
CA VAL A 6 20.43 37.52 16.43
C VAL A 6 19.12 37.19 17.13
N GLN A 7 18.00 37.36 16.42
CA GLN A 7 16.73 36.72 16.79
C GLN A 7 16.89 35.21 16.57
N SER A 8 16.77 34.43 17.64
CA SER A 8 16.65 32.97 17.56
C SER A 8 15.25 32.64 17.04
N THR A 9 15.09 32.56 15.73
CA THR A 9 13.93 31.90 15.13
C THR A 9 14.10 30.40 15.30
N SER A 10 13.25 29.83 16.15
CA SER A 10 13.08 28.39 16.32
C SER A 10 12.91 27.70 14.97
N PRO A 11 13.44 26.47 14.79
CA PRO A 11 13.21 25.72 13.57
C PRO A 11 11.70 25.43 13.49
N PHE A 12 11.08 26.00 12.48
CA PHE A 12 9.74 25.65 12.03
C PHE A 12 9.79 24.16 11.68
N ILE A 13 9.41 23.30 12.62
CA ILE A 13 9.06 21.92 12.30
C ILE A 13 7.80 22.06 11.44
N MET A 14 7.98 22.07 10.12
CA MET A 14 6.87 21.80 9.21
C MET A 14 6.35 20.42 9.58
N GLU A 15 5.30 20.39 10.39
CA GLU A 15 4.42 19.25 10.48
C GLU A 15 4.08 18.87 9.04
N LYS A 16 4.63 17.75 8.56
CA LYS A 16 4.07 17.06 7.40
C LYS A 16 2.70 16.56 7.82
N GLN A 17 1.72 17.45 7.90
CA GLN A 17 0.33 17.05 7.74
C GLN A 17 0.23 16.57 6.29
N HIS A 18 0.46 15.28 6.08
CA HIS A 18 0.04 14.64 4.85
C HIS A 18 -1.48 14.85 4.78
N ASP A 19 -1.90 15.61 3.79
CA ASP A 19 -3.31 15.89 3.58
C ASP A 19 -3.98 14.53 3.31
N PRO A 20 -4.95 14.13 4.15
CA PRO A 20 -5.59 12.82 4.03
C PRO A 20 -6.14 12.63 2.60
N ASN A 21 -6.58 13.71 1.91
CA ASN A 21 -7.04 13.62 0.52
C ASN A 21 -5.95 13.11 -0.45
N GLN A 22 -4.67 13.36 -0.15
CA GLN A 22 -3.54 12.85 -0.92
C GLN A 22 -3.36 11.34 -0.74
N LEU A 23 -3.59 10.80 0.47
CA LEU A 23 -3.51 9.37 0.74
C LEU A 23 -4.64 8.61 0.01
N LEU A 24 -5.88 9.12 0.08
CA LEU A 24 -7.01 8.55 -0.67
C LEU A 24 -6.75 8.58 -2.18
N THR A 25 -6.26 9.71 -2.70
CA THR A 25 -5.90 9.84 -4.11
C THR A 25 -4.81 8.83 -4.50
N SER A 26 -3.81 8.64 -3.65
CA SER A 26 -2.71 7.69 -3.90
C SER A 26 -3.20 6.23 -3.93
N LEU A 27 -4.13 5.86 -3.04
CA LEU A 27 -4.75 4.54 -3.04
C LEU A 27 -5.64 4.32 -4.26
N GLN A 28 -6.40 5.32 -4.70
CA GLN A 28 -7.20 5.25 -5.92
C GLN A 28 -6.33 5.11 -7.18
N GLN A 29 -5.23 5.85 -7.26
CA GLN A 29 -4.24 5.70 -8.34
C GLN A 29 -3.61 4.31 -8.35
N LEU A 30 -3.24 3.79 -7.17
CA LEU A 30 -2.72 2.43 -7.03
C LEU A 30 -3.74 1.39 -7.52
N LEU A 31 -5.02 1.55 -7.15
CA LEU A 31 -6.09 0.66 -7.62
C LEU A 31 -6.23 0.69 -9.15
N GLN A 32 -6.15 1.86 -9.79
CA GLN A 32 -6.17 1.96 -11.25
C GLN A 32 -4.97 1.26 -11.90
N GLN A 33 -3.76 1.39 -11.30
CA GLN A 33 -2.56 0.71 -11.78
C GLN A 33 -2.70 -0.81 -11.69
N ILE A 34 -3.29 -1.33 -10.60
CA ILE A 34 -3.57 -2.76 -10.42
C ILE A 34 -4.57 -3.25 -11.46
N LYS A 35 -5.68 -2.52 -11.67
CA LYS A 35 -6.70 -2.88 -12.68
C LYS A 35 -6.13 -2.89 -14.08
N ARG A 36 -5.24 -1.94 -14.41
CA ARG A 36 -4.50 -1.95 -15.68
C ARG A 36 -3.55 -3.13 -15.77
N LEU A 37 -2.83 -3.47 -14.70
CA LEU A 37 -1.93 -4.62 -14.70
C LEU A 37 -2.70 -5.92 -14.94
N ALA A 38 -3.91 -6.04 -14.39
CA ALA A 38 -4.79 -7.20 -14.56
C ALA A 38 -5.28 -7.45 -16.00
N THR A 39 -5.15 -6.47 -16.92
CA THR A 39 -5.48 -6.69 -18.34
C THR A 39 -4.39 -7.45 -19.10
N PHE A 40 -3.20 -7.60 -18.52
CA PHE A 40 -2.08 -8.28 -19.17
C PHE A 40 -1.99 -9.75 -18.74
N ALA A 41 -1.54 -10.61 -19.66
CA ALA A 41 -1.18 -11.98 -19.35
C ALA A 41 0.06 -12.06 -18.45
N TYR A 42 0.29 -13.23 -17.85
CA TYR A 42 1.51 -13.46 -17.07
C TYR A 42 2.77 -13.24 -17.91
N SER A 43 3.71 -12.50 -17.34
CA SER A 43 5.11 -12.43 -17.74
C SER A 43 5.95 -12.13 -16.50
N GLU A 44 7.25 -12.38 -16.54
CA GLU A 44 8.14 -12.05 -15.41
C GLU A 44 8.13 -10.54 -15.11
N SER A 45 8.07 -9.70 -16.14
CA SER A 45 7.93 -8.25 -16.03
C SER A 45 6.63 -7.84 -15.33
N ASN A 46 5.52 -8.50 -15.66
CA ASN A 46 4.22 -8.21 -15.05
C ASN A 46 4.13 -8.73 -13.60
N ALA A 47 4.75 -9.87 -13.30
CA ALA A 47 4.91 -10.34 -11.92
C ALA A 47 5.78 -9.37 -11.10
N PHE A 48 6.74 -8.71 -11.75
CA PHE A 48 7.63 -7.76 -11.07
C PHE A 48 6.87 -6.47 -10.79
N ALA A 49 6.09 -5.99 -11.76
CA ALA A 49 5.16 -4.89 -11.56
C ALA A 49 4.19 -5.18 -10.41
N LEU A 50 3.62 -6.39 -10.31
CA LEU A 50 2.78 -6.79 -9.17
C LEU A 50 3.52 -6.65 -7.83
N THR A 51 4.80 -7.04 -7.78
CA THR A 51 5.64 -6.89 -6.57
C THR A 51 5.85 -5.43 -6.20
N LEU A 52 6.10 -4.56 -7.18
CA LEU A 52 6.25 -3.12 -6.95
C LEU A 52 4.96 -2.48 -6.46
N LEU A 53 3.81 -2.84 -7.05
CA LEU A 53 2.51 -2.33 -6.62
C LEU A 53 2.17 -2.80 -5.20
N ASN A 54 2.49 -4.05 -4.85
CA ASN A 54 2.31 -4.54 -3.47
C ASN A 54 3.22 -3.83 -2.47
N ARG A 55 4.45 -3.49 -2.84
CA ARG A 55 5.33 -2.65 -2.01
C ARG A 55 4.73 -1.26 -1.79
N LYS A 56 4.22 -0.62 -2.85
CA LYS A 56 3.55 0.67 -2.73
C LYS A 56 2.29 0.59 -1.83
N ARG A 57 1.54 -0.51 -1.89
CA ARG A 57 0.43 -0.77 -0.96
C ARG A 57 0.90 -0.80 0.50
N LEU A 58 1.99 -1.53 0.80
CA LEU A 58 2.59 -1.58 2.14
C LEU A 58 2.99 -0.19 2.63
N GLU A 59 3.69 0.59 1.79
CA GLU A 59 4.11 1.95 2.13
C GLU A 59 2.91 2.87 2.42
N LEU A 60 1.83 2.79 1.63
CA LEU A 60 0.62 3.57 1.87
C LEU A 60 -0.15 3.11 3.11
N GLU A 61 -0.12 1.82 3.43
CA GLU A 61 -0.70 1.27 4.66
C GLU A 61 0.07 1.73 5.90
N GLU A 62 1.41 1.75 5.85
CA GLU A 62 2.24 2.29 6.93
C GLU A 62 1.94 3.77 7.19
N ASN A 63 1.85 4.58 6.12
CA ASN A 63 1.45 5.99 6.23
C ASN A 63 0.05 6.14 6.85
N LEU A 64 -0.90 5.28 6.44
CA LEU A 64 -2.24 5.28 7.02
C LEU A 64 -2.22 4.94 8.50
N VAL A 65 -1.42 3.95 8.91
CA VAL A 65 -1.26 3.56 10.30
C VAL A 65 -0.64 4.70 11.10
N GLU A 66 0.38 5.38 10.59
CA GLU A 66 0.97 6.57 11.23
C GLU A 66 -0.05 7.70 11.41
N GLU A 67 -0.90 7.97 10.41
CA GLU A 67 -1.96 8.98 10.48
C GLU A 67 -3.08 8.58 11.46
N LEU A 68 -3.48 7.30 11.48
CA LEU A 68 -4.55 6.79 12.34
C LEU A 68 -4.10 6.50 13.77
N LEU A 69 -2.80 6.28 14.03
CA LEU A 69 -2.25 5.91 15.35
C LEU A 69 -2.38 6.99 16.43
N HIS A 70 -2.77 8.22 16.07
CA HIS A 70 -3.23 9.16 17.08
C HIS A 70 -4.60 8.77 17.69
N ASN A 71 -5.37 7.83 17.10
CA ASN A 71 -6.70 7.42 17.56
C ASN A 71 -7.09 5.94 17.38
N ALA A 72 -6.29 5.07 16.75
CA ALA A 72 -6.71 3.69 16.42
C ALA A 72 -5.95 2.60 17.24
N PRO A 73 -6.65 1.55 17.72
CA PRO A 73 -6.01 0.42 18.39
C PRO A 73 -5.11 -0.35 17.40
N PRO A 74 -4.11 -1.11 17.90
CA PRO A 74 -3.18 -1.90 17.08
C PRO A 74 -3.89 -3.09 16.45
N GLN A 75 -4.78 -2.84 15.49
CA GLN A 75 -5.50 -3.87 14.77
C GLN A 75 -4.65 -4.37 13.60
N GLN A 76 -3.93 -5.45 13.89
CA GLN A 76 -3.59 -6.56 12.99
C GLN A 76 -3.46 -6.18 11.51
N LEU A 77 -2.25 -5.76 11.12
CA LEU A 77 -1.74 -5.91 9.76
C LEU A 77 -2.06 -7.32 9.27
N HIS A 78 -3.04 -7.41 8.38
CA HIS A 78 -3.60 -8.68 7.93
C HIS A 78 -2.50 -9.56 7.28
N LYS A 79 -2.65 -10.87 7.41
CA LYS A 79 -1.86 -11.84 6.62
C LYS A 79 -2.17 -11.60 5.14
N SER A 80 -1.27 -10.93 4.42
CA SER A 80 -1.46 -10.64 3.01
C SER A 80 -1.40 -11.92 2.18
N ASN A 81 -2.53 -12.28 1.57
CA ASN A 81 -2.61 -13.38 0.63
C ASN A 81 -1.84 -13.05 -0.66
N THR A 82 -1.73 -11.75 -1.00
CA THR A 82 -0.93 -11.22 -2.11
C THR A 82 0.54 -11.60 -2.01
N LEU A 83 1.13 -11.45 -0.82
CA LEU A 83 2.56 -11.72 -0.60
C LEU A 83 2.91 -13.19 -0.82
N LYS A 84 2.02 -14.10 -0.40
CA LYS A 84 2.17 -15.54 -0.64
C LYS A 84 2.18 -15.85 -2.13
N SER A 85 1.24 -15.29 -2.89
CA SER A 85 1.14 -15.51 -4.34
C SER A 85 2.33 -14.93 -5.10
N ILE A 86 2.82 -13.74 -4.73
CA ILE A 86 4.07 -13.17 -5.28
C ILE A 86 5.26 -14.09 -5.02
N LEU A 87 5.42 -14.60 -3.79
CA LEU A 87 6.51 -15.52 -3.47
C LEU A 87 6.45 -16.80 -4.31
N LEU A 88 5.25 -17.31 -4.58
CA LEU A 88 5.03 -18.50 -5.42
C LEU A 88 5.33 -18.24 -6.90
N CYS A 89 5.23 -17.00 -7.39
CA CYS A 89 5.71 -16.61 -8.73
C CYS A 89 7.24 -16.74 -8.86
N TYR A 90 8.01 -16.36 -7.84
CA TYR A 90 9.47 -16.21 -7.94
C TYR A 90 10.31 -17.34 -7.35
N ARG A 91 9.77 -18.15 -6.44
CA ARG A 91 10.56 -19.15 -5.70
C ARG A 91 10.12 -20.59 -5.99
N PRO A 92 10.70 -21.25 -7.00
CA PRO A 92 10.41 -22.65 -7.34
C PRO A 92 10.63 -23.60 -6.16
N SER A 93 11.63 -23.33 -5.32
CA SER A 93 11.94 -24.12 -4.12
C SER A 93 10.84 -24.04 -3.05
N LEU A 94 10.16 -22.90 -2.93
CA LEU A 94 9.01 -22.71 -2.04
C LEU A 94 7.78 -23.44 -2.56
N ARG A 95 7.53 -23.44 -3.88
CA ARG A 95 6.45 -24.24 -4.49
C ARG A 95 6.57 -25.72 -4.13
N ARG A 96 7.77 -26.29 -4.27
CA ARG A 96 8.07 -27.69 -3.91
C ARG A 96 7.87 -27.96 -2.42
N ARG A 97 8.32 -27.04 -1.54
CA ARG A 97 8.20 -27.19 -0.08
C ARG A 97 6.77 -27.07 0.43
N LEU A 98 5.97 -26.18 -0.16
CA LEU A 98 4.60 -25.91 0.26
C LEU A 98 3.58 -26.96 -0.21
N LYS A 99 4.03 -28.01 -0.93
CA LYS A 99 3.14 -28.96 -1.64
C LYS A 99 2.03 -28.22 -2.40
N ALA A 100 2.38 -27.05 -2.94
CA ALA A 100 1.41 -26.26 -3.69
C ALA A 100 0.99 -27.11 -4.90
N ILE A 101 -0.31 -27.09 -5.20
CA ILE A 101 -0.87 -27.76 -6.38
C ILE A 101 -0.03 -27.37 -7.59
N ASP A 102 0.01 -28.23 -8.61
CA ASP A 102 0.69 -28.01 -9.89
C ASP A 102 0.01 -26.87 -10.71
N SER A 103 -0.29 -25.76 -10.04
CA SER A 103 -0.87 -24.55 -10.57
C SER A 103 0.21 -23.78 -11.31
N SER A 104 -0.15 -23.25 -12.48
CA SER A 104 0.76 -22.47 -13.31
C SER A 104 1.17 -21.17 -12.61
N LEU A 105 2.33 -20.62 -13.02
CA LEU A 105 2.76 -19.28 -12.65
C LEU A 105 1.69 -18.21 -12.89
N GLU A 106 0.93 -18.38 -13.97
CA GLU A 106 -0.18 -17.50 -14.31
C GLU A 106 -1.31 -17.55 -13.28
N HIS A 107 -1.59 -18.71 -12.71
CA HIS A 107 -2.58 -18.85 -11.64
C HIS A 107 -2.16 -18.04 -10.40
N TYR A 108 -0.94 -18.22 -9.91
CA TYR A 108 -0.42 -17.47 -8.77
C TYR A 108 -0.39 -15.96 -9.04
N TYR A 109 -0.05 -15.56 -10.27
CA TYR A 109 -0.09 -14.16 -10.66
C TYR A 109 -1.51 -13.57 -10.62
N LYS A 110 -2.51 -14.29 -11.13
CA LYS A 110 -3.92 -13.88 -11.07
C LYS A 110 -4.44 -13.81 -9.63
N GLU A 111 -4.11 -14.79 -8.80
CA GLU A 111 -4.45 -14.77 -7.38
C GLU A 111 -3.80 -13.58 -6.66
N GLY A 112 -2.52 -13.30 -6.95
CA GLY A 112 -1.80 -12.17 -6.38
C GLY A 112 -2.41 -10.83 -6.78
N LEU A 113 -2.81 -10.66 -8.05
CA LEU A 113 -3.53 -9.47 -8.51
C LEU A 113 -4.87 -9.28 -7.81
N ALA A 114 -5.68 -10.34 -7.72
CA ALA A 114 -6.98 -10.29 -7.08
C ALA A 114 -6.85 -9.98 -5.58
N GLY A 115 -5.88 -10.60 -4.90
CA GLY A 115 -5.54 -10.31 -3.52
C GLY A 115 -5.17 -8.85 -3.32
N LEU A 116 -4.26 -8.32 -4.16
CA LEU A 116 -3.79 -6.95 -4.05
C LEU A 116 -4.90 -5.94 -4.30
N GLN A 117 -5.75 -6.19 -5.29
CA GLN A 117 -6.90 -5.35 -5.59
C GLN A 117 -7.85 -5.28 -4.38
N ASN A 118 -8.21 -6.42 -3.81
CA ASN A 118 -9.11 -6.49 -2.66
C ASN A 118 -8.50 -5.81 -1.42
N GLU A 119 -7.21 -6.00 -1.16
CA GLU A 119 -6.50 -5.32 -0.07
C GLU A 119 -6.54 -3.80 -0.22
N VAL A 120 -6.33 -3.26 -1.42
CA VAL A 120 -6.41 -1.81 -1.69
C VAL A 120 -7.85 -1.30 -1.59
N GLU A 121 -8.84 -2.04 -2.12
CA GLU A 121 -10.26 -1.67 -2.01
C GLU A 121 -10.74 -1.64 -0.55
N ASN A 122 -10.23 -2.54 0.29
CA ASN A 122 -10.49 -2.54 1.74
C ASN A 122 -9.87 -1.32 2.43
N LEU A 123 -8.63 -0.96 2.11
CA LEU A 123 -7.98 0.24 2.64
C LEU A 123 -8.78 1.51 2.28
N ILE A 124 -9.20 1.63 1.01
CA ILE A 124 -10.05 2.74 0.55
C ILE A 124 -11.38 2.78 1.31
N SER A 125 -12.02 1.63 1.50
CA SER A 125 -13.29 1.51 2.20
C SER A 125 -13.18 1.87 3.68
N LEU A 126 -12.02 1.61 4.31
CA LEU A 126 -11.76 1.97 5.70
C LEU A 126 -11.60 3.49 5.89
N ILE A 127 -10.94 4.17 4.95
CA ILE A 127 -10.66 5.60 5.06
C ILE A 127 -11.84 6.48 4.60
N THR A 128 -12.62 6.05 3.61
CA THR A 128 -13.69 6.87 3.01
C THR A 128 -14.74 7.36 4.04
N PRO A 129 -15.21 6.53 4.99
CA PRO A 129 -16.13 6.99 6.04
C PRO A 129 -15.48 7.92 7.07
N GLY A 130 -14.20 7.71 7.41
CA GLY A 130 -13.46 8.54 8.36
C GLY A 130 -13.24 9.97 7.85
N PHE A 131 -13.02 10.10 6.54
CA PHE A 131 -12.82 11.39 5.86
C PHE A 131 -14.08 12.25 5.82
N ASN A 132 -15.24 11.64 5.54
CA ASN A 132 -16.52 12.35 5.54
C ASN A 132 -16.89 12.90 6.92
N ARG A 133 -16.30 12.40 8.01
CA ARG A 133 -16.50 12.93 9.37
C ARG A 133 -15.55 14.08 9.70
N MET A 134 -14.29 14.02 9.24
CA MET A 134 -13.32 15.09 9.48
C MET A 134 -13.62 16.38 8.68
N GLN A 135 -14.27 16.29 7.51
CA GLN A 135 -14.62 17.48 6.70
C GLN A 135 -15.86 18.25 7.19
N VAL A 136 -16.60 17.73 8.17
CA VAL A 136 -17.85 18.32 8.67
C VAL A 136 -17.68 18.93 10.07
N SER A 137 -16.46 18.94 10.62
CA SER A 137 -16.12 19.56 11.90
C SER A 137 -15.40 20.89 11.72
#